data_AF-A0A2N4T4V5-F1
#
_entry.id   AF-A0A2N4T4V5-F1
#
_cell.length_a   1.000
_cell.length_b   1.000
_cell.length_c   1.000
_cell.angle_alpha   90.00
_cell.angle_beta   90.00
_cell.angle_gamma   90.00
#
_symmetry.space_group_name_H-M   'P 1'
#
loop_
_entity.id
_entity.type
_entity.pdbx_description
1 polymer ?
#
loop_
_entity_poly.entity_id
_entity_poly.type
_entity_poly.pdbx_seq_one_letter_code
_entity_poly.pdbx_strand_id
1 'polypeptide(L)'
;MLLLVPPWLLLRADLPWWAAAGWPVVGAAACTAVGRWARRAPRHERVVLEDEWTSGLPPAQALDRLAEHFAAERAGVRREHRRVVVTVGSDLRFRLTGAASARGRRALPAELTVTATDTGSGSVLRARCRDDLGWYARMPAWVPRRAAERTAHLVDAARVLTGAASDRVDRP
;
A
#
# COMPACT_ATOMS: atom_id res chain seq x y z
N MET A 1 -23.31 25.53 6.45
CA MET A 1 -24.69 25.08 6.69
C MET A 1 -25.00 23.95 5.73
N LEU A 2 -24.96 22.71 6.21
CA LEU A 2 -25.43 21.52 5.48
C LEU A 2 -26.96 21.56 5.50
N LEU A 3 -27.58 21.74 4.33
CA LEU A 3 -29.02 21.53 4.17
C LEU A 3 -29.28 20.01 4.22
N LEU A 4 -29.62 19.54 5.42
CA LEU A 4 -30.26 18.25 5.63
C LEU A 4 -31.63 18.29 4.94
N VAL A 5 -31.72 17.67 3.77
CA VAL A 5 -33.02 17.40 3.14
C VAL A 5 -33.73 16.36 4.01
N PRO A 6 -34.92 16.64 4.56
CA PRO A 6 -35.62 15.72 5.44
C PRO A 6 -36.06 14.45 4.69
N PRO A 7 -35.97 13.26 5.31
CA PRO A 7 -36.23 11.97 4.64
C PRO A 7 -37.69 11.78 4.17
N TRP A 8 -38.62 12.61 4.62
CA TRP A 8 -40.04 12.56 4.21
C TRP A 8 -40.32 13.32 2.89
N LEU A 9 -39.39 14.15 2.40
CA LEU A 9 -39.48 14.77 1.07
C LEU A 9 -39.17 13.78 -0.08
N LEU A 10 -38.68 12.57 0.24
CA LEU A 10 -38.45 11.47 -0.73
C LEU A 10 -39.68 10.58 -0.93
N LEU A 11 -40.77 10.78 -0.17
CA LEU A 11 -41.99 9.97 -0.25
C LEU A 11 -43.05 10.53 -1.21
N ARG A 12 -42.76 11.66 -1.88
CA ARG A 12 -43.58 12.23 -2.96
C ARG A 12 -42.72 12.57 -4.15
N ALA A 13 -42.33 11.55 -4.90
CA ALA A 13 -42.05 11.71 -6.31
C ALA A 13 -42.21 10.34 -6.96
N ASP A 14 -43.03 10.28 -8.00
CA ASP A 14 -42.98 9.27 -9.06
C ASP A 14 -41.60 9.31 -9.72
N LEU A 15 -40.56 8.87 -8.99
CA LEU A 15 -39.25 8.65 -9.55
C LEU A 15 -39.35 7.37 -10.35
N PRO A 16 -39.20 7.44 -11.68
CA PRO A 16 -39.33 6.26 -12.51
C PRO A 16 -38.26 5.24 -12.10
N TRP A 17 -38.60 3.94 -12.19
CA TRP A 17 -37.75 2.83 -11.74
C TRP A 17 -36.30 2.87 -12.29
N TRP A 18 -36.08 3.54 -13.44
CA TRP A 18 -34.76 3.77 -14.01
C TRP A 18 -33.92 4.82 -13.28
N ALA A 19 -34.52 5.71 -12.48
CA ALA A 19 -33.79 6.65 -11.62
C ALA A 19 -33.10 5.93 -10.46
N ALA A 20 -33.71 4.86 -9.92
CA ALA A 20 -33.07 3.96 -8.96
C ALA A 20 -32.01 3.06 -9.64
N ALA A 21 -32.21 2.68 -10.91
CA ALA A 21 -31.25 1.90 -11.69
C ALA A 21 -30.10 2.73 -12.29
N GLY A 22 -30.25 4.05 -12.42
CA GLY A 22 -29.24 4.95 -12.98
C GLY A 22 -28.08 5.19 -12.03
N TRP A 23 -28.34 5.22 -10.72
CA TRP A 23 -27.30 5.37 -9.69
C TRP A 23 -26.24 4.26 -9.68
N PRO A 24 -26.58 2.96 -9.76
CA PRO A 24 -25.57 1.92 -9.87
C PRO A 24 -24.81 1.96 -11.19
N VAL A 25 -25.44 2.36 -12.31
CA VAL A 25 -24.75 2.51 -13.62
C VAL A 25 -23.78 3.69 -13.59
N VAL A 26 -24.18 4.85 -13.04
CA VAL A 26 -23.30 6.02 -12.86
C VAL A 26 -22.18 5.71 -11.87
N GLY A 27 -22.47 5.00 -10.78
CA GLY A 27 -21.48 4.53 -9.81
C GLY A 27 -20.46 3.57 -10.44
N ALA A 28 -20.90 2.62 -11.27
CA ALA A 28 -20.03 1.70 -12.01
C ALA A 28 -19.18 2.44 -13.06
N ALA A 29 -19.76 3.41 -13.78
CA ALA A 29 -19.04 4.26 -14.73
C ALA A 29 -17.97 5.12 -14.02
N ALA A 30 -18.27 5.68 -12.86
CA ALA A 30 -17.31 6.40 -12.04
C ALA A 30 -16.19 5.49 -11.52
N CYS A 31 -16.52 4.29 -11.05
CA CYS A 31 -15.54 3.30 -10.58
C CYS A 31 -14.61 2.81 -11.70
N THR A 32 -15.13 2.63 -12.91
CA THR A 32 -14.32 2.24 -14.08
C THR A 32 -13.42 3.37 -14.56
N ALA A 33 -13.87 4.62 -14.53
CA ALA A 33 -13.04 5.79 -14.82
C ALA A 33 -11.91 5.95 -13.79
N VAL A 34 -12.22 5.87 -12.49
CA VAL A 34 -11.23 5.92 -11.41
C VAL A 34 -10.26 4.75 -11.50
N GLY A 35 -10.74 3.54 -11.83
CA GLY A 35 -9.90 2.36 -12.03
C GLY A 35 -8.93 2.49 -13.20
N ARG A 36 -9.32 3.16 -14.30
CA ARG A 36 -8.39 3.46 -15.41
C ARG A 36 -7.31 4.46 -14.98
N TRP A 37 -7.65 5.46 -14.17
CA TRP A 37 -6.67 6.43 -13.67
C TRP A 37 -5.73 5.83 -12.63
N ALA A 38 -6.23 4.93 -11.79
CA ALA A 38 -5.43 4.18 -10.82
C ALA A 38 -4.37 3.29 -11.49
N ARG A 39 -4.63 2.83 -12.72
CA ARG A 39 -3.68 2.03 -13.51
C ARG A 39 -2.74 2.87 -14.39
N ARG A 40 -2.93 4.19 -14.45
CA ARG A 40 -2.12 5.08 -15.29
C ARG A 40 -0.82 5.41 -14.58
N ALA A 41 0.26 5.59 -15.35
CA ALA A 41 1.56 5.95 -14.82
C ALA A 41 1.46 7.18 -13.89
N PRO A 42 2.15 7.16 -12.73
CA PRO A 42 2.10 8.26 -11.79
C PRO A 42 2.67 9.54 -12.41
N ARG A 43 2.11 10.67 -12.04
CA ARG A 43 2.60 12.02 -12.40
C ARG A 43 3.20 12.75 -11.19
N HIS A 44 3.21 12.09 -10.02
CA HIS A 44 3.89 12.56 -8.82
C HIS A 44 5.26 11.90 -8.71
N GLU A 45 6.16 12.57 -7.99
CA GLU A 45 7.38 11.96 -7.52
C GLU A 45 7.05 10.83 -6.55
N ARG A 46 7.56 9.63 -6.83
CA ARG A 46 7.35 8.49 -5.96
C ARG A 46 8.20 8.63 -4.71
N VAL A 47 7.60 8.37 -3.57
CA VAL A 47 8.29 8.11 -2.33
C VAL A 47 9.00 6.77 -2.47
N VAL A 48 10.32 6.81 -2.40
CA VAL A 48 11.19 5.64 -2.39
C VAL A 48 12.01 5.68 -1.11
N LEU A 49 12.04 4.56 -0.40
CA LEU A 49 12.90 4.33 0.74
C LEU A 49 13.79 3.14 0.43
N GLU A 50 15.09 3.33 0.61
CA GLU A 50 16.08 2.27 0.51
C GLU A 50 16.75 2.10 1.87
N ASP A 51 17.01 0.84 2.23
CA ASP A 51 17.66 0.51 3.48
C ASP A 51 18.47 -0.78 3.33
N GLU A 52 19.50 -0.93 4.15
CA GLU A 52 20.40 -2.07 4.16
C GLU A 52 20.69 -2.49 5.59
N TRP A 53 20.60 -3.79 5.88
CA TRP A 53 20.95 -4.34 7.18
C TRP A 53 21.48 -5.76 7.09
N THR A 54 22.18 -6.18 8.14
CA THR A 54 22.66 -7.55 8.31
C THR A 54 21.63 -8.41 9.03
N SER A 55 21.56 -9.68 8.65
CA SER A 55 20.75 -10.71 9.29
C SER A 55 21.62 -11.92 9.58
N GLY A 56 21.45 -12.53 10.75
CA GLY A 56 22.06 -13.83 11.06
C GLY A 56 21.43 -15.00 10.29
N LEU A 57 20.35 -14.76 9.53
CA LEU A 57 19.71 -15.79 8.73
C LEU A 57 20.44 -15.96 7.38
N PRO A 58 20.57 -17.20 6.88
CA PRO A 58 20.97 -17.45 5.51
C PRO A 58 20.02 -16.75 4.53
N PRO A 59 20.49 -16.34 3.34
CA PRO A 59 19.68 -15.58 2.37
C PRO A 59 18.32 -16.21 2.04
N ALA A 60 18.28 -17.53 1.85
CA ALA A 60 17.05 -18.24 1.54
C ALA A 60 16.03 -18.14 2.69
N GLN A 61 16.46 -18.45 3.91
CA GLN A 61 15.60 -18.41 5.10
C GLN A 61 15.10 -17.00 5.41
N ALA A 62 15.94 -15.98 5.23
CA ALA A 62 15.54 -14.58 5.42
C ALA A 62 14.41 -14.19 4.45
N LEU A 63 14.55 -14.52 3.17
CA LEU A 63 13.55 -14.21 2.15
C LEU A 63 12.28 -15.04 2.30
N ASP A 64 12.38 -16.30 2.70
CA ASP A 64 11.23 -17.18 2.91
C ASP A 64 10.40 -16.71 4.11
N ARG A 65 11.05 -16.29 5.20
CA ARG A 65 10.38 -15.69 6.36
C ARG A 65 9.61 -14.42 6.02
N LEU A 66 10.18 -13.56 5.17
CA LEU A 66 9.47 -12.38 4.65
C LEU A 66 8.27 -12.80 3.79
N ALA A 67 8.47 -13.75 2.88
CA ALA A 67 7.44 -14.22 1.98
C ALA A 67 6.24 -14.81 2.73
N GLU A 68 6.50 -15.69 3.70
CA GLU A 68 5.47 -16.33 4.54
C GLU A 68 4.68 -15.31 5.35
N HIS A 69 5.37 -14.38 6.02
CA HIS A 69 4.72 -13.37 6.84
C HIS A 69 3.79 -12.48 6.01
N PHE A 70 4.29 -11.91 4.90
CA PHE A 70 3.49 -11.02 4.08
C PHE A 70 2.37 -11.75 3.33
N ALA A 71 2.56 -13.03 2.96
CA ALA A 71 1.50 -13.85 2.43
C ALA A 71 0.37 -14.08 3.46
N ALA A 72 0.71 -14.30 4.73
CA ALA A 72 -0.27 -14.42 5.82
C ALA A 72 -1.07 -13.12 6.02
N GLU A 73 -0.46 -11.96 5.78
CA GLU A 73 -1.13 -10.66 5.76
C GLU A 73 -1.97 -10.40 4.49
N ARG A 74 -2.07 -11.38 3.59
CA ARG A 74 -2.75 -11.30 2.29
C ARG A 74 -2.13 -10.27 1.33
N ALA A 75 -0.83 -10.01 1.45
CA ALA A 75 -0.06 -9.27 0.45
C ALA A 75 0.17 -10.14 -0.80
N GLY A 76 0.36 -9.51 -1.96
CA GLY A 76 0.86 -10.21 -3.14
C GLY A 76 2.36 -10.43 -3.01
N VAL A 77 2.80 -11.69 -2.98
CA VAL A 77 4.22 -12.04 -2.79
C VAL A 77 4.73 -12.76 -4.02
N ARG A 78 5.90 -12.36 -4.52
CA ARG A 78 6.64 -13.02 -5.59
C ARG A 78 8.05 -13.31 -5.13
N ARG A 79 8.37 -14.60 -5.00
CA ARG A 79 9.66 -15.11 -4.55
C ARG A 79 10.50 -15.56 -5.74
N GLU A 80 11.68 -15.02 -5.87
CA GLU A 80 12.72 -15.37 -6.86
C GLU A 80 13.99 -15.75 -6.11
N HIS A 81 14.93 -16.51 -6.69
CA HIS A 81 16.07 -17.11 -5.98
C HIS A 81 16.76 -16.24 -4.90
N ARG A 82 17.12 -14.98 -5.19
CA ARG A 82 17.75 -14.03 -4.23
C ARG A 82 16.91 -12.77 -3.96
N ARG A 83 15.62 -12.81 -4.26
CA ARG A 83 14.75 -11.64 -4.17
C ARG A 83 13.35 -12.02 -3.73
N VAL A 84 12.74 -11.20 -2.90
CA VAL A 84 11.28 -11.21 -2.67
C VAL A 84 10.70 -9.86 -3.05
N VAL A 85 9.59 -9.89 -3.76
CA VAL A 85 8.79 -8.70 -4.08
C VAL A 85 7.45 -8.85 -3.39
N VAL A 86 7.12 -7.87 -2.55
CA VAL A 86 5.88 -7.80 -1.78
C VAL A 86 5.10 -6.60 -2.26
N THR A 87 3.85 -6.83 -2.66
CA THR A 87 2.90 -5.81 -3.09
C THR A 87 1.76 -5.75 -2.08
N VAL A 88 1.53 -4.57 -1.52
CA VAL A 88 0.48 -4.34 -0.53
C VAL A 88 -0.48 -3.25 -1.00
N GLY A 89 -1.69 -3.26 -0.45
CA GLY A 89 -2.68 -2.22 -0.73
C GLY A 89 -3.29 -2.29 -2.12
N SER A 90 -4.04 -1.26 -2.46
CA SER A 90 -4.69 -1.09 -3.76
C SER A 90 -5.07 0.38 -3.92
N ASP A 91 -4.53 1.02 -4.97
CA ASP A 91 -4.82 2.43 -5.27
C ASP A 91 -6.34 2.68 -5.38
N LEU A 92 -7.07 1.78 -6.04
CA LEU A 92 -8.52 1.86 -6.14
C LEU A 92 -9.20 1.85 -4.76
N ARG A 93 -8.82 0.90 -3.89
CA ARG A 93 -9.40 0.83 -2.54
C ARG A 93 -9.03 2.06 -1.72
N PHE A 94 -7.81 2.56 -1.84
CA PHE A 94 -7.36 3.76 -1.16
C PHE A 94 -8.18 4.99 -1.57
N ARG A 95 -8.42 5.17 -2.87
CA ARG A 95 -9.25 6.27 -3.40
C ARG A 95 -10.70 6.19 -2.94
N LEU A 96 -11.28 4.99 -2.90
CA LEU A 96 -12.68 4.80 -2.50
C LEU A 96 -12.90 4.97 -0.99
N THR A 97 -11.93 4.58 -0.16
CA THR A 97 -12.09 4.57 1.30
C THR A 97 -11.45 5.78 2.00
N GLY A 98 -10.54 6.48 1.32
CA GLY A 98 -9.86 7.68 1.81
C GLY A 98 -8.95 7.46 3.02
N ALA A 99 -7.94 8.31 3.21
CA ALA A 99 -6.97 8.15 4.30
C ALA A 99 -7.50 8.52 5.70
N ALA A 100 -8.66 9.17 5.79
CA ALA A 100 -9.33 9.40 7.06
C ALA A 100 -9.77 8.08 7.71
N SER A 101 -10.08 7.06 6.92
CA SER A 101 -10.48 5.75 7.42
C SER A 101 -9.27 4.84 7.68
N ALA A 102 -9.35 4.00 8.72
CA ALA A 102 -8.33 2.97 8.98
C ALA A 102 -8.19 1.99 7.79
N ARG A 103 -9.32 1.70 7.13
CA ARG A 103 -9.37 0.84 5.95
C ARG A 103 -8.61 1.45 4.77
N GLY A 104 -8.73 2.75 4.55
CA GLY A 104 -7.99 3.45 3.50
C GLY A 104 -6.50 3.54 3.81
N ARG A 105 -6.12 3.85 5.06
CA ARG A 105 -4.69 3.84 5.44
C ARG A 105 -4.00 2.50 5.16
N ARG A 106 -4.70 1.38 5.43
CA ARG A 106 -4.19 0.02 5.11
C ARG A 106 -4.22 -0.31 3.62
N ALA A 107 -5.02 0.40 2.83
CA ALA A 107 -5.13 0.20 1.39
C ALA A 107 -4.08 0.98 0.59
N LEU A 108 -3.21 1.78 1.22
CA LEU A 108 -2.21 2.56 0.50
C LEU A 108 -1.25 1.60 -0.25
N PRO A 109 -1.18 1.70 -1.59
CA PRO A 109 -0.41 0.78 -2.41
C PRO A 109 1.09 1.03 -2.27
N ALA A 110 1.84 -0.03 -2.01
CA ALA A 110 3.30 0.02 -1.94
C ALA A 110 3.90 -1.31 -2.41
N GLU A 111 5.11 -1.23 -2.93
CA GLU A 111 5.91 -2.37 -3.34
C GLU A 111 7.23 -2.36 -2.57
N LEU A 112 7.47 -3.43 -1.81
CA LEU A 112 8.71 -3.70 -1.12
C LEU A 112 9.47 -4.78 -1.90
N THR A 113 10.66 -4.44 -2.39
CA THR A 113 11.63 -5.41 -2.91
C THR A 113 12.71 -5.61 -1.87
N VAL A 114 12.99 -6.86 -1.49
CA VAL A 114 14.15 -7.21 -0.68
C VAL A 114 15.04 -8.17 -1.45
N THR A 115 16.32 -7.87 -1.54
CA THR A 115 17.35 -8.76 -2.09
C THR A 115 18.30 -9.19 -1.00
N ALA A 116 18.72 -10.46 -1.03
CA ALA A 116 19.61 -11.03 -0.04
C ALA A 116 20.93 -11.48 -0.68
N THR A 117 22.04 -11.09 -0.05
CA THR A 117 23.41 -11.50 -0.42
C THR A 117 24.02 -12.29 0.73
N ASP A 118 24.67 -13.41 0.40
CA ASP A 118 25.35 -14.27 1.39
C ASP A 118 26.63 -13.60 1.92
N THR A 119 26.89 -13.75 3.21
CA THR A 119 28.11 -13.30 3.89
C THR A 119 28.93 -14.44 4.50
N GLY A 120 28.49 -15.70 4.34
CA GLY A 120 29.08 -16.88 4.96
C GLY A 120 28.62 -17.15 6.40
N SER A 121 28.23 -16.10 7.14
CA SER A 121 27.69 -16.19 8.51
C SER A 121 26.20 -15.82 8.61
N GLY A 122 25.57 -15.46 7.49
CA GLY A 122 24.21 -14.93 7.43
C GLY A 122 23.95 -14.27 6.08
N SER A 123 23.29 -13.11 6.11
CA SER A 123 23.04 -12.34 4.89
C SER A 123 23.05 -10.83 5.10
N VAL A 124 23.37 -10.10 4.04
CA VAL A 124 23.06 -8.67 3.91
C VAL A 124 21.77 -8.54 3.10
N LEU A 125 20.80 -7.85 3.68
CA LEU A 125 19.51 -7.58 3.07
C LEU A 125 19.45 -6.13 2.62
N ARG A 126 19.12 -5.92 1.35
CA ARG A 126 18.85 -4.61 0.77
C ARG A 126 17.38 -4.51 0.47
N ALA A 127 16.70 -3.57 1.11
CA ALA A 127 15.32 -3.26 0.85
C ALA A 127 15.19 -2.00 0.01
N ARG A 128 14.26 -2.05 -0.95
CA ARG A 128 13.76 -0.89 -1.67
C ARG A 128 12.25 -0.93 -1.60
N CYS A 129 11.66 0.01 -0.88
CA CYS A 129 10.22 0.19 -0.79
C CYS A 129 9.81 1.45 -1.54
N ARG A 130 8.81 1.34 -2.42
CA ARG A 130 8.24 2.47 -3.16
C ARG A 130 6.74 2.53 -2.99
N ASP A 131 6.16 3.72 -3.01
CA ASP A 131 4.72 3.81 -3.25
C ASP A 131 4.38 3.36 -4.67
N ASP A 132 3.21 2.76 -4.82
CA ASP A 132 2.68 2.36 -6.12
C ASP A 132 1.33 3.04 -6.38
N LEU A 133 1.22 4.30 -5.95
CA LEU A 133 0.08 5.13 -6.25
C LEU A 133 0.03 5.42 -7.77
N GLY A 134 -1.17 5.35 -8.34
CA GLY A 134 -1.41 5.71 -9.73
C GLY A 134 -1.54 7.21 -9.93
N TRP A 135 -2.17 7.61 -11.02
CA TRP A 135 -2.27 9.02 -11.42
C TRP A 135 -3.28 9.83 -10.56
N TYR A 136 -2.86 11.01 -10.10
CA TYR A 136 -3.71 12.01 -9.42
C TYR A 136 -3.70 13.33 -10.19
N ALA A 137 -4.88 13.93 -10.41
CA ALA A 137 -4.99 15.27 -11.02
C ALA A 137 -4.40 16.35 -10.10
N ARG A 138 -4.66 16.24 -8.79
CA ARG A 138 -4.05 17.05 -7.74
C ARG A 138 -3.82 16.14 -6.53
N MET A 139 -2.56 15.91 -6.19
CA MET A 139 -2.19 15.11 -5.03
C MET A 139 -2.47 15.92 -3.74
N PRO A 140 -3.30 15.41 -2.82
CA PRO A 140 -3.43 16.03 -1.50
C PRO A 140 -2.09 16.01 -0.76
N ALA A 141 -1.73 17.12 -0.11
CA ALA A 141 -0.42 17.30 0.55
C ALA A 141 -0.12 16.26 1.64
N TRP A 142 -1.15 15.63 2.22
CA TRP A 142 -0.98 14.59 3.23
C TRP A 142 -0.65 13.21 2.64
N VAL A 143 -0.90 12.96 1.34
CA VAL A 143 -0.68 11.64 0.72
C VAL A 143 0.80 11.24 0.71
N PRO A 144 1.76 12.10 0.29
CA PRO A 144 3.18 11.75 0.32
C PRO A 144 3.68 11.38 1.72
N ARG A 145 3.23 12.12 2.75
CA ARG A 145 3.56 11.78 4.14
C ARG A 145 3.04 10.40 4.53
N ARG A 146 1.80 10.05 4.16
CA ARG A 146 1.23 8.72 4.42
C ARG A 146 1.93 7.62 3.63
N ALA A 147 2.34 7.90 2.41
CA ALA A 147 3.16 6.99 1.62
C ALA A 147 4.51 6.74 2.31
N ALA A 148 5.19 7.78 2.79
CA ALA A 148 6.44 7.66 3.54
C ALA A 148 6.28 6.88 4.86
N GLU A 149 5.23 7.16 5.64
CA GLU A 149 4.91 6.38 6.85
C GLU A 149 4.69 4.90 6.52
N ARG A 150 4.02 4.60 5.39
CA ARG A 150 3.76 3.23 4.95
C ARG A 150 5.02 2.52 4.47
N THR A 151 5.87 3.19 3.68
CA THR A 151 7.12 2.59 3.19
C THR A 151 8.08 2.32 4.35
N ALA A 152 8.22 3.26 5.29
CA ALA A 152 9.01 3.06 6.50
C ALA A 152 8.53 1.85 7.30
N HIS A 153 7.22 1.76 7.58
CA HIS A 153 6.65 0.63 8.31
C HIS A 153 6.93 -0.73 7.64
N LEU A 154 6.90 -0.81 6.30
CA LEU A 154 7.16 -2.07 5.58
C LEU A 154 8.64 -2.49 5.68
N VAL A 155 9.56 -1.52 5.59
CA VAL A 155 10.99 -1.76 5.78
C VAL A 155 11.28 -2.15 7.23
N ASP A 156 10.73 -1.45 8.20
CA ASP A 156 10.88 -1.77 9.63
C ASP A 156 10.35 -3.18 9.96
N ALA A 157 9.18 -3.55 9.42
CA ALA A 157 8.65 -4.89 9.58
C ALA A 157 9.62 -5.94 8.99
N ALA A 158 10.18 -5.69 7.81
CA ALA A 158 11.14 -6.60 7.20
C ALA A 158 12.42 -6.74 8.03
N ARG A 159 12.93 -5.65 8.61
CA ARG A 159 14.07 -5.66 9.54
C ARG A 159 13.80 -6.51 10.77
N VAL A 160 12.67 -6.28 11.43
CA VAL A 160 12.27 -7.00 12.64
C VAL A 160 12.11 -8.49 12.34
N LEU A 161 11.46 -8.84 11.23
CA LEU A 161 11.23 -10.24 10.85
C LEU A 161 12.52 -11.00 10.56
N THR A 162 13.52 -10.33 9.97
CA THR A 162 14.79 -10.94 9.61
C THR A 162 15.83 -10.86 10.71
N GLY A 163 15.43 -10.40 11.91
CA GLY A 163 16.31 -10.37 13.07
C GLY A 163 17.49 -9.44 12.85
N ALA A 164 17.27 -8.29 12.17
CA ALA A 164 18.22 -7.19 12.24
C ALA A 164 18.53 -7.00 13.73
N ALA A 165 19.81 -7.18 14.10
CA ALA A 165 20.22 -6.94 15.47
C ALA A 165 19.68 -5.55 15.84
N SER A 166 18.94 -5.48 16.94
CA SER A 166 18.56 -4.20 17.52
C SER A 166 19.86 -3.60 18.05
N ASP A 167 20.70 -3.06 17.16
CA ASP A 167 21.72 -2.08 17.52
C ASP A 167 20.95 -0.83 17.95
N ARG A 168 20.35 -0.90 19.15
CA ARG A 168 20.39 0.24 20.05
C ARG A 168 21.87 0.46 20.29
N VAL A 169 22.46 1.26 19.42
CA VAL A 169 23.65 2.00 19.75
C VAL A 169 23.24 2.89 20.92
N ASP A 170 23.51 2.43 22.14
CA ASP A 170 23.70 3.31 23.27
C ASP A 170 24.82 4.27 22.85
N ARG A 171 24.45 5.44 22.32
CA ARG A 171 25.40 6.53 22.19
C ARG A 171 25.62 7.11 23.59
N PRO A 172 26.88 7.39 23.96
CA PRO A 172 27.23 8.00 25.24
C PRO A 172 26.59 9.38 25.40
#